data_AF-T1HW50-F1
#
_entry.id   AF-T1HW50-F1
#
_cell.length_a   1.000
_cell.length_b   1.000
_cell.length_c   1.000
_cell.angle_alpha   90.00
_cell.angle_beta   90.00
_cell.angle_gamma   90.00
#
_symmetry.space_group_name_H-M   'P 1'
#
loop_
_entity.id
_entity.type
_entity.pdbx_description
1 polymer ?
#
loop_
_entity_poly.entity_id
_entity_poly.type
_entity_poly.pdbx_seq_one_letter_code
_entity_poly.pdbx_strand_id
1 'polypeptide(L)' 'MEHSPNAKMNKTVLNRFLALPLPDNKVQAMYIWIDGTGEYLRSKTRTLNFVPKDVCGLFYLCPKSFKLISFKHSTTS' A
#
# COMPACT_ATOMS: atom_id res chain seq x y z
N MET A 1 -22.53 -8.14 4.92
CA MET A 1 -21.13 -8.05 5.40
C MET A 1 -20.92 -8.64 6.80
N GLU A 2 -21.98 -8.80 7.61
CA GLU A 2 -21.94 -9.35 8.99
C GLU A 2 -21.39 -10.78 9.13
N HIS A 3 -21.42 -11.60 8.07
CA HIS A 3 -20.95 -12.98 8.11
C HIS A 3 -19.48 -13.16 7.72
N SER A 4 -18.75 -12.09 7.39
CA SER A 4 -17.31 -12.21 7.13
C SER A 4 -16.56 -12.45 8.46
N PRO A 5 -15.74 -13.51 8.58
CA PRO A 5 -14.91 -13.71 9.76
C PRO A 5 -14.01 -12.50 10.06
N ASN A 6 -13.60 -11.77 9.01
CA ASN A 6 -12.80 -10.55 9.11
C ASN A 6 -13.58 -9.38 9.72
N ALA A 7 -14.92 -9.35 9.64
CA ALA A 7 -15.72 -8.28 10.24
C ALA A 7 -15.73 -8.38 11.77
N LYS A 8 -15.56 -9.59 12.32
CA LYS A 8 -15.58 -9.88 13.77
C LYS A 8 -14.21 -9.71 14.44
N MET A 9 -13.14 -9.45 13.68
CA MET A 9 -11.79 -9.30 14.24
C MET A 9 -11.65 -8.00 15.06
N ASN A 10 -10.82 -8.04 16.11
CA ASN A 10 -10.62 -6.89 16.99
C ASN A 10 -9.80 -5.78 16.27
N LYS A 11 -10.48 -4.70 15.89
CA LYS A 11 -9.88 -3.55 15.19
C LYS A 11 -8.93 -2.74 16.07
N THR A 12 -9.08 -2.78 17.39
CA THR A 12 -8.20 -2.09 18.35
C THR A 12 -6.80 -2.70 18.33
N VAL A 13 -6.70 -4.03 18.24
CA VAL A 13 -5.40 -4.72 18.10
C VAL A 13 -4.74 -4.36 16.77
N LEU A 14 -5.50 -4.35 15.67
CA LEU A 14 -5.00 -3.92 14.36
C LEU A 14 -4.47 -2.49 14.39
N ASN A 15 -5.20 -1.56 15.00
CA ASN A 15 -4.78 -0.16 15.10
C ASN A 15 -3.45 0.01 15.87
N ARG A 16 -3.19 -0.81 16.90
CA ARG A 16 -1.90 -0.79 17.62
C ARG A 16 -0.74 -1.14 16.70
N PHE A 17 -0.90 -2.13 15.83
CA PHE A 17 0.14 -2.50 14.85
C PHE A 17 0.33 -1.44 13.76
N LEU A 18 -0.76 -0.81 13.32
CA LEU A 18 -0.71 0.25 12.31
C LEU A 18 -0.12 1.57 12.84
N ALA A 19 -0.20 1.81 14.15
CA ALA A 19 0.38 2.98 14.81
C ALA A 19 1.87 2.83 15.15
N LEU A 20 2.48 1.66 14.88
CA LEU A 20 3.91 1.48 15.08
C LEU A 20 4.69 2.43 14.15
N PRO A 21 5.73 3.11 14.67
CA PRO A 21 6.57 3.97 13.84
C PRO A 21 7.24 3.12 12.75
N LEU A 22 7.12 3.56 11.50
CA LEU A 22 7.85 2.97 10.39
C LEU A 22 9.23 3.65 10.30
N PRO A 23 10.29 2.93 9.92
CA PRO A 23 11.60 3.53 9.74
C PRO A 23 11.59 4.56 8.60
N ASP A 24 12.19 5.73 8.84
CA ASP A 24 12.13 6.91 7.95
C ASP A 24 12.60 6.64 6.51
N ASN A 25 13.49 5.66 6.34
CA ASN A 25 14.07 5.29 5.05
C ASN A 25 13.31 4.17 4.33
N LYS A 26 12.14 3.74 4.84
CA LYS A 26 11.31 2.72 4.19
C LYS A 26 9.89 3.22 4.01
N VAL A 27 9.35 3.01 2.83
CA VAL A 27 7.93 3.28 2.54
C VAL A 27 7.27 2.07 1.95
N GLN A 28 5.99 1.88 2.26
CA GLN A 28 5.16 0.88 1.60
C GLN A 28 4.40 1.56 0.46
N ALA A 29 4.70 1.14 -0.77
CA ALA A 29 4.04 1.62 -1.97
C ALA A 29 3.04 0.56 -2.46
N MET A 30 1.78 0.96 -2.59
CA MET A 30 0.71 0.08 -3.08
C MET A 30 0.41 0.37 -4.56
N TYR A 31 0.68 -0.63 -5.39
CA TYR A 31 0.39 -0.62 -6.82
C TYR A 31 -1.03 -1.11 -7.02
N ILE A 32 -1.79 -0.39 -7.85
CA ILE A 32 -3.18 -0.69 -8.13
C ILE A 32 -3.33 -0.83 -9.65
N TRP A 33 -4.07 -1.84 -10.09
CA TRP A 33 -4.33 -2.05 -11.51
C TRP A 33 -5.68 -2.71 -11.75
N ILE A 34 -6.19 -2.54 -12.97
CA ILE A 34 -7.40 -3.21 -13.45
C ILE A 34 -6.96 -4.55 -14.02
N ASP A 35 -7.64 -5.64 -13.67
CA ASP A 35 -7.34 -6.95 -14.25
C ASP A 35 -7.84 -7.09 -15.70
N GLY A 36 -7.54 -8.22 -16.33
CA GLY A 36 -7.84 -8.45 -17.74
C GLY A 36 -9.33 -8.46 -18.08
N THR A 37 -10.23 -8.48 -17.09
CA THR A 37 -11.68 -8.40 -17.34
C THR A 37 -12.18 -6.96 -17.39
N GLY A 38 -11.41 -5.99 -16.92
CA GLY A 38 -11.80 -4.58 -16.90
C GLY A 38 -12.70 -4.17 -15.73
N GLU A 39 -13.12 -5.12 -14.90
CA GLU A 39 -14.15 -4.89 -13.86
C GLU A 39 -13.56 -4.83 -12.46
N TYR A 40 -12.49 -5.57 -12.19
CA TYR A 40 -11.97 -5.73 -10.83
C TYR A 40 -10.64 -5.01 -10.64
N LEU A 41 -10.56 -4.33 -9.49
CA LEU A 41 -9.34 -3.71 -9.02
C LEU A 41 -8.46 -4.73 -8.30
N ARG A 42 -7.20 -4.81 -8.69
CA ARG A 42 -6.16 -5.59 -8.01
C ARG A 42 -5.14 -4.65 -7.39
N SER A 43 -4.55 -5.07 -6.28
CA SER A 43 -3.50 -4.31 -5.63
C SER A 43 -2.43 -5.20 -5.04
N LYS A 44 -1.19 -4.72 -5.03
CA LYS A 44 -0.06 -5.34 -4.33
C LYS A 44 0.84 -4.28 -3.73
N THR A 45 1.38 -4.57 -2.54
CA THR A 45 2.27 -3.65 -1.82
C THR A 45 3.73 -4.10 -1.93
N ARG A 46 4.64 -3.15 -2.13
CA ARG A 46 6.09 -3.36 -2.08
C ARG A 46 6.73 -2.38 -1.11
N THR A 47 7.77 -2.82 -0.41
CA THR A 47 8.62 -1.94 0.40
C THR A 47 9.68 -1.28 -0.49
N LEU A 48 9.77 0.05 -0.42
CA LEU A 48 10.81 0.86 -1.06
C LEU A 48 11.79 1.36 0.00
N ASN A 49 13.02 1.63 -0.42
CA ASN A 49 14.11 2.09 0.45
C ASN A 49 14.33 3.61 0.40
N PHE A 50 13.41 4.33 -0.22
CA PHE A 50 13.46 5.77 -0.39
C PHE A 50 12.04 6.30 -0.51
N VAL A 51 11.88 7.59 -0.25
CA VAL A 51 10.63 8.32 -0.47
C VAL A 51 10.61 8.81 -1.92
N PRO A 52 9.86 8.18 -2.83
CA PRO A 52 9.70 8.71 -4.19
C PRO A 52 8.95 10.04 -4.14
N LYS A 53 9.49 11.06 -4.81
CA LYS A 53 8.86 12.38 -4.96
C LYS A 53 7.95 12.44 -6.17
N ASP A 54 8.31 11.68 -7.21
CA ASP A 54 7.65 11.68 -8.51
C ASP A 54 7.39 10.26 -8.98
N VAL A 55 6.36 10.10 -9.81
CA VAL A 55 5.99 8.83 -10.44
C VAL A 55 7.12 8.31 -11.32
N CYS A 56 7.91 9.22 -11.91
CA CYS A 56 9.03 8.90 -12.79
C CYS A 56 10.07 7.98 -12.13
N GLY A 57 10.41 8.22 -10.86
CA GLY A 57 11.38 7.41 -10.12
C GLY A 57 10.90 5.99 -9.81
N LEU A 58 9.62 5.70 -10.03
CA LEU A 58 9.02 4.42 -9.72
C LEU A 58 8.95 3.46 -10.92
N PHE A 59 9.05 3.96 -12.16
CA PHE A 59 8.97 3.14 -13.37
C PHE A 59 10.10 2.10 -13.47
N TYR A 60 11.27 2.39 -12.89
CA TYR A 60 12.40 1.45 -12.84
C TYR A 60 12.14 0.24 -11.94
N LEU A 61 11.13 0.31 -11.06
CA LEU A 61 10.86 -0.74 -10.09
C LEU A 61 9.73 -1.69 -10.52
N CYS A 62 8.98 -1.37 -11.57
CA CYS A 62 7.87 -2.19 -12.04
C CYS A 62 7.86 -2.27 -13.58
N PRO A 63 8.20 -3.43 -14.18
CA PRO A 63 8.13 -3.57 -15.62
C PRO A 63 6.66 -3.61 -16.06
N LYS A 64 6.30 -2.67 -16.93
CA LYS A 64 5.03 -2.53 -17.67
C LYS A 64 3.87 -1.87 -16.92
N SER A 65 3.67 -0.59 -17.20
CA SER A 65 2.35 0.07 -17.28
C SER A 65 1.39 -0.09 -16.10
N PHE A 66 1.88 -0.01 -14.87
CA PHE A 66 1.05 -0.02 -13.66
C PHE A 66 1.06 1.36 -12.97
N LYS A 67 -0.12 1.85 -12.59
CA LYS A 67 -0.29 3.18 -11.99
C LYS A 67 -0.17 3.05 -10.47
N LEU A 68 0.79 3.74 -9.87
CA LEU A 68 0.93 3.80 -8.42
C LEU A 68 0.02 4.91 -7.85
N ILE A 69 -0.74 4.60 -6.79
CA ILE A 69 -1.78 5.51 -6.28
C ILE A 69 -1.59 5.87 -4.80
N SER A 70 -0.77 5.16 -4.01
CA SER A 70 -0.68 5.48 -2.58
C SER A 70 0.65 5.15 -1.90
N PHE A 71 1.18 6.14 -1.18
CA PHE A 71 2.28 6.04 -0.23
C PHE A 71 1.74 6.19 1.19
N LYS A 72 2.06 5.25 2.08
CA LYS A 72 1.87 5.46 3.52
C LYS A 72 3.18 6.01 4.10
N HIS A 73 3.20 7.31 4.40
CA HIS A 73 4.16 7.88 5.33
C HIS A 73 3.59 7.82 6.73
N SER A 74 4.35 7.27 7.68
CA SER A 74 4.11 7.54 9.09
C SER A 74 4.85 8.85 9.41
N THR A 75 4.16 9.97 9.28
CA THR A 75 4.69 11.24 9.79
C THR A 75 4.53 11.18 11.30
N THR A 76 5.56 10.69 11.99
CA THR A 76 5.66 10.87 13.44
C THR A 76 6.29 12.23 13.65
N SER A 77 5.48 13.21 14.05
CA SER A 77 5.95 14.46 14.64
C SER A 77 5.54 14.51 16.09
#